data_AF-A0A1V4E021-F1
#
_entry.id   AF-A0A1V4E021-F1
#
_cell.length_a   1.000
_cell.length_b   1.000
_cell.length_c   1.000
_cell.angle_alpha   90.00
_cell.angle_beta   90.00
_cell.angle_gamma   90.00
#
_symmetry.space_group_name_H-M   'P 1'
#
loop_
_entity.id
_entity.type
_entity.pdbx_description
1 polymer ?
#
loop_
_entity_poly.entity_id
_entity_poly.type
_entity_poly.pdbx_seq_one_letter_code
_entity_poly.pdbx_strand_id
1 'polypeptide(L)'
;MNAAEVLRFALRGLAANKMRSALTMLGILIGVAAVILLVAVGEGSSQQIQQNIQRLGANSLTVTPSTSGGRGAARAAGRPRL
;
A
#
# COMPACT_ATOMS: atom_id res chain seq x y z
N MET A 1 25.26 -19.25 37.13
CA MET A 1 23.83 -18.89 36.95
C MET A 1 23.49 -19.11 35.49
N ASN A 2 22.87 -20.25 35.16
CA ASN A 2 22.64 -20.63 33.77
C ASN A 2 21.35 -19.99 33.26
N ALA A 3 21.38 -19.38 32.06
CA ALA A 3 20.19 -18.75 31.46
C ALA A 3 19.00 -19.71 31.32
N ALA A 4 19.28 -21.01 31.14
CA ALA A 4 18.28 -22.06 31.10
C ALA A 4 17.52 -22.22 32.42
N GLU A 5 18.15 -21.95 33.56
CA GLU A 5 17.54 -22.05 34.89
C GLU A 5 16.66 -20.84 35.18
N VAL A 6 17.10 -19.65 34.77
CA VAL A 6 16.32 -18.41 34.81
C VAL A 6 15.06 -18.53 33.95
N LEU A 7 15.18 -19.07 32.73
CA LEU A 7 14.03 -19.30 31.84
C LEU A 7 13.04 -20.30 32.44
N ARG A 8 13.53 -21.40 33.02
CA ARG A 8 12.68 -22.39 33.72
C ARG A 8 11.94 -21.78 34.92
N PHE A 9 12.59 -20.92 35.68
CA PHE A 9 11.99 -20.23 36.81
C PHE A 9 10.91 -19.23 36.37
N ALA A 10 11.20 -18.42 35.34
CA ALA A 10 10.24 -17.47 34.78
C ALA A 10 8.99 -18.15 34.22
N LEU A 11 9.14 -19.27 33.48
CA LEU A 11 8.02 -20.04 32.95
C LEU A 11 7.14 -20.63 34.06
N ARG A 12 7.73 -21.11 35.16
CA ARG A 12 6.98 -21.57 36.34
C ARG A 12 6.22 -20.43 37.02
N GLY A 13 6.83 -19.25 37.13
CA GLY A 13 6.17 -18.06 37.69
C GLY A 13 4.98 -17.58 36.84
N LEU A 14 5.12 -17.58 35.52
CA LEU A 14 4.03 -17.27 34.58
C LEU A 14 2.89 -18.29 34.68
N ALA A 15 3.21 -19.58 34.86
CA ALA A 15 2.21 -20.64 35.00
C ALA A 15 1.47 -20.63 36.35
N ALA A 16 2.03 -19.99 37.39
CA ALA A 16 1.40 -19.89 38.71
C ALA A 16 0.22 -18.91 38.73
N ASN A 17 0.22 -17.87 37.88
CA ASN A 17 -0.83 -16.85 37.86
C ASN A 17 -1.45 -16.67 36.46
N LYS A 18 -1.99 -17.79 35.93
CA LYS A 18 -2.47 -17.92 34.55
C LYS A 18 -3.40 -16.80 34.09
N MET A 19 -4.35 -16.38 34.93
CA MET A 19 -5.34 -15.36 34.54
C MET A 19 -4.70 -13.98 34.35
N ARG A 20 -3.81 -13.57 35.27
CA ARG A 20 -3.12 -12.29 35.18
C ARG A 20 -2.16 -12.27 34.00
N SER A 21 -1.34 -13.32 33.85
CA SER A 21 -0.39 -13.44 32.75
C SER A 21 -1.07 -13.56 31.39
N ALA A 22 -2.24 -14.20 31.30
CA ALA A 22 -3.01 -14.27 30.06
C ALA A 22 -3.58 -12.89 29.69
N LEU A 23 -4.19 -12.17 30.63
CA LEU A 23 -4.76 -10.84 30.36
C LEU A 23 -3.70 -9.83 29.91
N THR A 24 -2.52 -9.82 30.53
CA THR A 24 -1.44 -8.89 30.14
C THR A 24 -0.86 -9.22 28.77
N MET A 25 -0.67 -10.51 28.46
CA MET A 25 -0.22 -10.92 27.12
C MET A 25 -1.25 -10.60 26.04
N LEU A 26 -2.53 -10.85 26.30
CA LEU A 26 -3.61 -10.51 25.36
C LEU A 26 -3.68 -9.01 25.10
N GLY A 27 -3.56 -8.18 26.13
CA GLY A 27 -3.56 -6.72 25.98
C GLY A 27 -2.43 -6.22 25.07
N ILE A 28 -1.21 -6.74 25.26
CA ILE A 28 -0.06 -6.37 24.42
C ILE A 28 -0.24 -6.87 22.98
N LEU A 29 -0.73 -8.10 22.79
CA LEU A 29 -0.98 -8.65 21.45
C LEU A 29 -1.99 -7.83 20.66
N ILE A 30 -3.13 -7.49 21.28
CA ILE A 30 -4.17 -6.69 20.64
C ILE A 30 -3.67 -5.26 20.38
N GLY A 31 -2.98 -4.66 21.35
CA GLY A 31 -2.44 -3.30 21.22
C GLY A 31 -1.44 -3.17 20.08
N VAL A 32 -0.46 -4.08 20.01
CA VAL A 32 0.54 -4.07 18.93
C VAL A 32 -0.10 -4.40 17.57
N ALA A 33 -1.04 -5.35 17.53
CA ALA A 33 -1.74 -5.69 16.29
C ALA A 33 -2.54 -4.51 15.72
N ALA A 34 -3.28 -3.78 16.56
CA ALA A 34 -4.04 -2.60 16.13
C ALA A 34 -3.14 -1.49 15.57
N VAL A 35 -1.99 -1.25 16.20
CA VAL A 35 -1.01 -0.26 15.71
C VAL A 35 -0.44 -0.68 14.36
N ILE A 36 -0.03 -1.95 14.20
CA ILE A 36 0.51 -2.45 12.94
C ILE A 36 -0.53 -2.31 11.81
N LEU A 37 -1.79 -2.70 12.07
CA LEU A 37 -2.87 -2.57 11.09
C LEU A 37 -3.11 -1.11 10.70
N LEU A 38 -3.19 -0.20 11.68
CA LEU A 38 -3.40 1.22 11.41
C LEU A 38 -2.27 1.81 10.56
N VAL A 39 -1.01 1.47 10.87
CA VAL A 39 0.15 1.92 10.11
C VAL A 39 0.13 1.35 8.69
N ALA A 40 -0.14 0.05 8.55
CA ALA A 40 -0.21 -0.60 7.24
C ALA A 40 -1.32 0.01 6.36
N VAL A 41 -2.50 0.26 6.93
CA VAL A 41 -3.62 0.90 6.23
C VAL A 41 -3.32 2.35 5.90
N GLY A 42 -2.76 3.12 6.85
CA GLY A 42 -2.44 4.53 6.67
C GLY A 42 -1.39 4.76 5.58
N GLU A 43 -0.31 3.99 5.63
CA GLU A 43 0.75 4.03 4.63
C GLU A 43 0.26 3.52 3.27
N GLY A 44 -0.45 2.38 3.25
CA GLY A 44 -1.02 1.81 2.02
C GLY A 44 -2.01 2.76 1.32
N SER A 45 -2.88 3.42 2.09
CA SER A 45 -3.81 4.43 1.57
C SER A 45 -3.07 5.65 1.04
N SER A 46 -2.06 6.13 1.77
CA SER A 46 -1.24 7.27 1.36
C SER A 46 -0.48 6.98 0.06
N GLN A 47 0.08 5.78 -0.09
CA GLN A 47 0.72 5.35 -1.34
C GLN A 47 -0.28 5.24 -2.49
N GLN A 48 -1.48 4.70 -2.25
CA GLN A 48 -2.50 4.58 -3.28
C GLN A 48 -3.03 5.96 -3.73
N ILE A 49 -3.23 6.88 -2.79
CA ILE A 49 -3.60 8.27 -3.10
C ILE A 49 -2.49 8.94 -3.90
N GLN A 50 -1.22 8.79 -3.49
CA GLN A 50 -0.08 9.31 -4.25
C GLN A 50 -0.02 8.74 -5.67
N GLN A 51 -0.25 7.44 -5.86
CA GLN A 51 -0.32 6.83 -7.20
C GLN A 51 -1.47 7.41 -8.02
N ASN A 52 -2.63 7.66 -7.41
CA ASN A 52 -3.77 8.27 -8.09
C ASN A 52 -3.48 9.73 -8.47
N ILE A 53 -2.87 10.51 -7.58
CA ILE A 53 -2.44 11.89 -7.85
C ILE A 53 -1.35 11.92 -8.91
N GLN A 54 -0.37 11.02 -8.86
CA GLN A 54 0.65 10.86 -9.90
C GLN A 54 0.01 10.46 -11.23
N ARG A 55 -1.08 9.69 -11.26
CA ARG A 55 -1.82 9.45 -12.51
C ARG A 55 -2.51 10.72 -13.03
N LEU A 56 -3.01 11.57 -12.12
CA LEU A 56 -3.63 12.85 -12.47
C LEU A 56 -2.60 13.89 -12.94
N GLY A 57 -1.37 13.88 -12.41
CA GLY A 57 -0.30 14.82 -12.75
C GLY A 57 0.73 14.33 -13.77
N ALA A 58 1.04 13.04 -13.80
CA ALA A 58 2.10 12.41 -14.62
C ALA A 58 1.56 11.52 -15.76
N ASN A 59 0.25 11.25 -15.81
CA ASN A 59 -0.39 10.54 -16.93
C ASN A 59 -1.45 11.37 -17.66
N SER A 60 -1.49 12.69 -17.45
CA SER A 60 -2.14 13.59 -18.42
C SER A 60 -1.23 13.77 -19.65
N LEU A 61 -0.93 12.65 -20.34
CA LEU A 61 -0.70 12.70 -21.77
C LEU A 61 -2.05 13.02 -22.40
N THR A 62 -2.41 14.30 -22.43
CA THR A 62 -3.52 14.78 -23.24
C THR A 62 -3.11 14.62 -24.70
N VAL A 63 -3.37 13.42 -25.24
CA VAL A 63 -3.26 13.15 -26.68
C VAL A 63 -4.42 13.88 -27.33
N THR A 64 -4.22 15.16 -27.63
CA THR A 64 -5.04 15.87 -28.60
C THR A 64 -4.59 15.35 -29.96
N PRO A 65 -5.41 14.57 -30.70
CA PRO A 65 -5.11 14.29 -32.10
C PRO A 65 -5.12 15.63 -32.83
N SER A 66 -3.94 16.20 -33.02
CA SER A 66 -3.79 17.34 -33.90
C SER A 66 -4.09 16.81 -35.30
N THR A 67 -5.28 17.15 -35.80
CA THR A 67 -5.67 16.99 -37.21
C THR A 67 -4.84 17.92 -38.14
N SER A 68 -3.59 18.19 -37.77
CA SER A 68 -2.57 18.88 -38.56
C SER A 68 -1.69 17.90 -39.35
N GLY A 69 -1.72 16.59 -39.04
CA GLY A 69 -1.03 15.57 -39.84
C GLY A 69 -1.82 15.00 -41.03
N GLY A 70 -3.14 15.26 -41.09
CA GLY A 70 -4.04 14.67 -42.10
C GLY A 70 -4.41 15.59 -43.27
N ARG A 71 -3.88 16.82 -43.34
CA ARG A 71 -4.17 17.77 -44.43
C ARG A 71 -3.48 17.41 -45.77
N GLY A 72 -2.76 16.29 -45.83
CA GLY A 72 -2.17 15.74 -47.06
C GLY A 72 -3.10 14.85 -47.89
N ALA A 73 -4.18 14.31 -47.32
CA ALA A 73 -5.01 13.31 -48.01
C ALA A 73 -6.15 13.92 -48.86
N ALA A 74 -6.60 15.14 -48.54
CA ALA A 74 -7.74 15.76 -49.24
C ALA A 74 -7.37 16.59 -50.49
N ARG A 75 -6.07 16.76 -50.79
CA ARG A 75 -5.60 17.55 -51.95
C ARG A 75 -5.27 16.73 -53.19
N ALA A 76 -5.37 15.40 -53.12
CA ALA A 76 -5.08 14.49 -54.25
C ALA A 76 -6.30 14.11 -55.10
N ALA A 77 -7.51 14.59 -54.77
CA ALA A 77 -8.72 14.32 -55.56
C ALA A 77 -8.92 15.30 -56.75
N GLY A 78 -7.83 15.89 -57.26
CA GLY A 78 -7.85 16.73 -58.44
C GLY A 78 -7.28 15.96 -59.63
N ARG A 79 -8.11 15.19 -60.35
CA ARG A 79 -7.79 14.73 -61.71
C ARG A 79 -9.01 14.12 -62.43
N PRO A 80 -9.78 14.90 -63.19
CA PRO A 80 -10.53 14.38 -64.32
C PRO A 80 -9.54 14.25 -65.50
N ARG A 81 -9.39 13.04 -66.04
CA ARG A 81 -8.81 12.83 -67.36
C ARG A 81 -9.71 11.88 -68.13
N LEU A 82 -10.40 12.47 -69.10
CA LEU A 82 -10.98 11.91 -70.33
C LEU A 82 -12.10 10.88 -70.16
#